data_AF-A0A2W2DIA1-F1
#
_entry.id   AF-A0A2W2DIA1-F1
#
_cell.length_a   1.000
_cell.length_b   1.000
_cell.length_c   1.000
_cell.angle_alpha   90.00
_cell.angle_beta   90.00
_cell.angle_gamma   90.00
#
_symmetry.space_group_name_H-M   'P 1'
#
loop_
_entity.id
_entity.type
_entity.pdbx_description
1 polymer ?
#
loop_
_entity_poly.entity_id
_entity_poly.type
_entity_poly.pdbx_seq_one_letter_code
_entity_poly.pdbx_strand_id
1 'polypeptide(L)'
;MVRRDKAYRRLVVGERVYRWRVGHAHVRDGSGCREVVAFRAEGVPVRLTVVFAEGPGPLSGRASAGAGCILHTGGVLRSADGAYLNLNRPAVARALLDEALSDDRGCPAGDLELDGWPLMGAVLSRVPGPA
;
A
#
# COMPACT_ATOMS: atom_id res chain seq x y z
N MET A 1 -23.15 10.06 6.25
CA MET A 1 -21.72 10.08 6.64
C MET A 1 -20.98 10.91 5.61
N VAL A 2 -20.47 12.10 5.97
CA VAL A 2 -19.60 12.90 5.09
C VAL A 2 -18.43 12.01 4.70
N ARG A 3 -18.35 11.63 3.42
CA ARG A 3 -17.14 11.04 2.88
C ARG A 3 -16.10 12.13 2.97
N ARG A 4 -15.25 12.12 4.00
CA ARG A 4 -14.06 12.95 3.99
C ARG A 4 -13.28 12.50 2.76
N ASP A 5 -13.30 13.33 1.73
CA ASP A 5 -12.42 13.19 0.60
C ASP A 5 -11.01 13.34 1.17
N LYS A 6 -10.36 12.22 1.51
CA LYS A 6 -8.96 12.21 1.91
C LYS A 6 -8.20 12.70 0.69
N ALA A 7 -7.90 14.00 0.69
CA ALA A 7 -7.25 14.69 -0.41
C ALA A 7 -6.03 13.88 -0.86
N TYR A 8 -5.98 13.59 -2.16
CA TYR A 8 -4.84 12.91 -2.75
C TYR A 8 -3.59 13.76 -2.50
N ARG A 9 -2.61 13.18 -1.81
CA ARG A 9 -1.31 13.79 -1.57
C ARG A 9 -0.48 13.68 -2.83
N ARG A 10 0.36 14.68 -3.07
CA ARG A 10 1.24 14.72 -4.26
C ARG A 10 2.61 14.16 -3.89
N LEU A 11 3.19 13.35 -4.78
CA LEU A 11 4.51 12.75 -4.66
C LEU A 11 5.22 12.89 -6.00
N VAL A 12 6.46 13.39 -5.99
CA VAL A 12 7.28 13.54 -7.19
C VAL A 12 8.38 12.48 -7.16
N VAL A 13 8.48 11.70 -8.24
CA VAL A 13 9.49 10.64 -8.40
C VAL A 13 10.13 10.83 -9.77
N GLY A 14 11.38 11.29 -9.76
CA GLY A 14 12.05 11.76 -10.98
C GLY A 14 11.25 12.92 -11.61
N GLU A 15 10.92 12.78 -12.89
CA GLU A 15 10.12 13.76 -13.65
C GLU A 15 8.61 13.49 -13.58
N ARG A 16 8.19 12.40 -12.95
CA ARG A 16 6.78 11.99 -12.88
C ARG A 16 6.14 12.44 -11.57
N VAL A 17 4.89 12.89 -11.69
CA VAL A 17 4.08 13.26 -10.54
C VAL A 17 3.02 12.20 -10.29
N TYR A 18 2.94 11.74 -9.04
CA TYR A 18 1.98 10.78 -8.56
C TYR A 18 1.09 11.41 -7.50
N ARG A 19 -0.20 11.11 -7.55
CA ARG A 19 -1.20 11.42 -6.55
C ARG A 19 -1.50 10.16 -5.76
N TRP A 20 -1.38 10.20 -4.44
CA TRP A 20 -1.56 9.04 -3.59
C TRP A 20 -2.46 9.30 -2.39
N ARG A 21 -3.13 8.25 -1.91
CA ARG A 21 -3.95 8.30 -0.69
C ARG A 21 -3.93 6.98 0.05
N VAL A 22 -4.14 7.06 1.36
CA VAL A 22 -4.34 5.89 2.23
C VAL A 22 -5.82 5.76 2.55
N GLY A 23 -6.41 4.64 2.15
CA GLY A 23 -7.75 4.23 2.48
C GLY A 23 -7.74 3.07 3.47
N HIS A 24 -8.80 3.01 4.28
CA HIS A 24 -9.15 1.84 5.08
C HIS A 24 -10.45 1.30 4.52
N ALA A 25 -10.54 0.00 4.27
CA ALA A 25 -11.75 -0.64 3.81
C ALA A 25 -12.06 -1.87 4.67
N HIS A 26 -13.31 -2.00 5.09
CA HIS A 26 -13.78 -3.22 5.73
C HIS A 26 -14.22 -4.21 4.65
N VAL A 27 -13.91 -5.48 4.85
CA VAL A 27 -14.52 -6.55 4.06
C VAL A 27 -16.01 -6.60 4.43
N ARG A 28 -16.90 -6.68 3.42
CA ARG A 28 -18.36 -6.57 3.60
C ARG A 28 -18.94 -7.61 4.58
N ASP A 29 -18.27 -8.75 4.70
CA ASP A 29 -18.66 -9.84 5.59
C ASP A 29 -18.23 -9.63 7.05
N GLY A 30 -17.52 -8.52 7.35
CA GLY A 30 -17.00 -8.24 8.69
C GLY A 30 -15.80 -9.10 9.09
N SER A 31 -15.36 -9.99 8.21
CA SER A 31 -14.26 -10.95 8.42
C SER A 31 -12.86 -10.33 8.44
N GLY A 32 -12.73 -9.03 8.19
CA GLY A 32 -11.45 -8.33 8.33
C GLY A 32 -11.44 -6.91 7.79
N CYS A 33 -10.32 -6.25 8.03
CA CYS A 33 -10.01 -4.92 7.52
C CYS A 33 -8.89 -5.00 6.47
N ARG A 34 -8.81 -3.99 5.61
CA ARG A 34 -7.66 -3.80 4.71
C ARG A 34 -7.24 -2.35 4.62
N GLU A 35 -5.94 -2.09 4.73
CA GLU A 35 -5.36 -0.81 4.36
C GLU A 35 -5.01 -0.82 2.88
N VAL A 36 -5.33 0.26 2.19
CA VAL A 36 -5.04 0.42 0.77
C VAL A 36 -4.28 1.71 0.55
N VAL A 37 -3.17 1.62 -0.18
CA VAL A 37 -2.45 2.80 -0.69
C VAL A 37 -2.68 2.86 -2.19
N ALA A 38 -3.44 3.85 -2.63
CA ALA A 38 -3.73 4.05 -4.03
C ALA A 38 -2.82 5.14 -4.59
N PHE A 39 -2.15 4.87 -5.71
CA PHE A 39 -1.33 5.80 -6.48
C PHE A 39 -1.95 6.00 -7.87
N ARG A 40 -1.91 7.23 -8.36
CA ARG A 40 -2.28 7.62 -9.72
C ARG A 40 -1.20 8.51 -10.29
N ALA A 41 -0.63 8.15 -11.43
CA ALA A 41 0.26 9.07 -12.13
C ALA A 41 -0.57 10.19 -12.78
N GLU A 42 -0.09 11.44 -12.72
CA GLU A 42 -0.72 12.54 -13.47
C GLU A 42 -0.51 12.32 -14.97
N GLY A 43 -1.58 12.40 -15.75
CA GLY A 43 -1.54 12.19 -17.20
C GLY A 43 -1.63 10.72 -17.67
N VAL A 44 -1.72 9.75 -16.75
CA VAL A 44 -1.89 8.33 -17.08
C VAL A 44 -3.18 7.80 -16.45
N PRO A 45 -4.05 7.08 -17.20
CA PRO A 45 -5.31 6.55 -16.65
C PRO A 45 -5.13 5.35 -15.69
N VAL A 46 -3.91 4.85 -15.54
CA VAL A 46 -3.59 3.68 -14.72
C VAL A 46 -3.54 4.03 -13.23
N ARG A 47 -4.19 3.21 -12.41
CA ARG A 47 -4.13 3.28 -10.95
C ARG A 47 -3.38 2.07 -10.39
N LEU A 48 -2.38 2.33 -9.56
CA LEU A 48 -1.72 1.33 -8.75
C LEU A 48 -2.37 1.32 -7.34
N THR A 49 -2.68 0.16 -6.79
CA THR A 49 -3.22 0.01 -5.44
C THR A 49 -2.43 -1.07 -4.71
N VAL A 50 -1.78 -0.71 -3.61
CA VAL A 50 -1.14 -1.66 -2.71
C VAL A 50 -2.10 -1.96 -1.56
N VAL A 51 -2.37 -3.22 -1.29
CA VAL A 51 -3.36 -3.67 -0.31
C VAL A 51 -2.67 -4.47 0.79
N PHE A 52 -2.96 -4.13 2.04
CA PHE A 52 -2.57 -4.87 3.23
C PHE A 52 -3.86 -5.41 3.86
N ALA A 53 -4.17 -6.69 3.63
CA ALA A 53 -5.35 -7.34 4.21
C ALA A 53 -5.03 -7.95 5.57
N GLU A 54 -5.92 -7.77 6.55
CA GLU A 54 -5.85 -8.41 7.85
C GLU A 54 -6.34 -9.86 7.76
N GLY A 55 -5.62 -10.78 8.42
CA GLY A 55 -5.96 -12.21 8.47
C GLY A 55 -5.34 -13.07 7.35
N PRO A 56 -5.53 -14.40 7.39
CA PRO A 56 -4.97 -15.37 6.43
C PRO A 56 -5.63 -15.32 5.03
N GLY A 57 -6.41 -14.28 4.75
CA GLY A 57 -7.21 -14.14 3.54
C GLY A 57 -6.35 -13.94 2.29
N PRO A 58 -6.52 -14.78 1.26
CA PRO A 58 -5.76 -14.64 0.03
C PRO A 58 -6.31 -13.48 -0.81
N LEU A 59 -5.46 -12.47 -1.10
CA LEU A 59 -5.71 -11.57 -2.24
C LEU A 59 -5.41 -12.26 -3.59
N SER A 60 -4.69 -13.40 -3.58
CA SER A 60 -4.22 -14.09 -4.80
C SER A 60 -4.06 -15.62 -4.64
N GLY A 61 -5.00 -16.30 -3.97
CA GLY A 61 -4.96 -17.76 -3.77
C GLY A 61 -3.80 -18.34 -2.95
N ARG A 62 -2.77 -17.54 -2.60
CA ARG A 62 -1.75 -17.87 -1.60
C ARG A 62 -2.18 -17.34 -0.25
N ALA A 63 -2.11 -18.18 0.78
CA ALA A 63 -2.12 -17.70 2.15
C ALA A 63 -1.04 -16.62 2.29
N SER A 64 -1.43 -15.39 2.63
CA SER A 64 -0.49 -14.29 2.83
C SER A 64 0.51 -14.73 3.90
N ALA A 65 1.75 -14.98 3.47
CA ALA A 65 2.85 -15.32 4.37
C ALA A 65 3.23 -14.06 5.15
N GLY A 66 2.48 -13.79 6.22
CA GLY A 66 2.56 -12.57 7.00
C GLY A 66 1.19 -11.97 7.26
N ALA A 67 0.34 -12.68 8.01
CA ALA A 67 -0.77 -12.02 8.68
C ALA A 67 -0.19 -10.95 9.62
N GLY A 68 -0.74 -9.75 9.57
CA GLY A 68 -0.38 -8.66 10.46
C GLY A 68 -1.61 -7.87 10.88
N CYS A 69 -1.46 -7.02 11.89
CA CYS A 69 -2.55 -6.18 12.37
C CYS A 69 -2.54 -4.82 11.67
N ILE A 70 -3.73 -4.34 11.36
CA ILE A 70 -3.94 -2.99 10.85
C ILE A 70 -4.17 -2.07 12.04
N LEU A 71 -3.30 -1.08 12.18
CA LEU A 71 -3.47 -0.01 13.16
C LEU A 71 -4.32 1.09 12.53
N HIS A 72 -5.34 1.55 13.25
CA HIS A 72 -6.23 2.63 12.80
C HIS A 72 -5.42 3.80 12.21
N THR A 73 -5.79 4.25 11.01
CA THR A 73 -5.19 5.40 10.31
C THR A 73 -3.87 5.11 9.57
N GLY A 74 -3.74 4.02 8.81
CA GLY A 74 -2.59 3.84 7.91
C GLY A 74 -1.36 3.23 8.54
N GLY A 75 -1.46 2.61 9.72
CA GLY A 75 -0.37 1.81 10.27
C GLY A 75 -0.55 0.33 9.95
N VAL A 76 0.49 -0.35 9.50
CA VAL A 76 0.48 -1.81 9.30
C VAL A 76 1.63 -2.43 10.07
N LEU A 77 1.35 -3.45 10.87
CA LEU A 77 2.33 -4.19 11.66
C LEU A 77 2.31 -5.66 11.22
N ARG A 78 3.43 -6.16 10.70
CA ARG A 78 3.58 -7.56 10.31
C ARG A 78 3.87 -8.41 11.55
N SER A 79 3.00 -9.35 11.87
CA SER A 79 3.14 -10.16 13.09
C SER A 79 4.35 -11.09 13.06
N ALA A 80 4.86 -11.44 11.87
CA ALA A 80 5.97 -12.39 11.72
C ALA A 80 7.30 -11.86 12.29
N ASP A 81 7.59 -10.56 12.13
CA ASP A 81 8.86 -9.94 12.55
C ASP A 81 8.67 -8.63 13.33
N GLY A 82 7.43 -8.20 13.57
CA GLY A 82 7.14 -6.92 14.22
C GLY A 82 7.42 -5.70 13.34
N ALA A 83 7.62 -5.88 12.03
CA ALA A 83 7.83 -4.78 11.08
C ALA A 83 6.62 -3.84 11.07
N TYR A 84 6.87 -2.56 11.34
CA TYR A 84 5.84 -1.51 11.32
C TYR A 84 6.07 -0.55 10.15
N LEU A 85 5.00 -0.27 9.39
CA LEU A 85 4.98 0.78 8.39
C LEU A 85 3.84 1.75 8.65
N ASN A 86 4.17 3.05 8.58
CA ASN A 86 3.17 4.11 8.53
C ASN A 86 2.99 4.54 7.07
N LEU A 87 1.90 4.09 6.47
CA LEU A 87 1.51 4.35 5.09
C LEU A 87 1.23 5.84 4.83
N ASN A 88 1.02 6.66 5.86
CA ASN A 88 0.89 8.12 5.69
C ASN A 88 2.23 8.83 5.53
N ARG A 89 3.36 8.14 5.71
CA ARG A 89 4.68 8.74 5.53
C ARG A 89 5.01 8.83 4.04
N PRO A 90 5.41 9.99 3.53
CA PRO A 90 5.75 10.15 2.11
C PRO A 90 6.95 9.28 1.71
N ALA A 91 7.91 9.04 2.61
CA ALA A 91 9.03 8.14 2.38
C ALA A 91 8.58 6.67 2.19
N VAL A 92 7.62 6.20 3.00
CA VAL A 92 7.02 4.86 2.88
C VAL A 92 6.22 4.76 1.60
N ALA A 93 5.39 5.76 1.29
CA ALA A 93 4.62 5.80 0.04
C ALA A 93 5.54 5.79 -1.19
N ARG A 94 6.66 6.51 -1.14
CA ARG A 94 7.67 6.50 -2.19
C ARG A 94 8.33 5.14 -2.34
N ALA A 95 8.81 4.54 -1.26
CA ALA A 95 9.43 3.23 -1.29
C ALA A 95 8.47 2.14 -1.81
N LEU A 96 7.18 2.19 -1.44
CA LEU A 96 6.15 1.30 -1.98
C LEU A 96 5.97 1.48 -3.49
N LEU A 97 5.97 2.73 -3.97
CA LEU A 97 5.87 3.03 -5.39
C LEU A 97 7.11 2.58 -6.15
N ASP A 98 8.32 2.84 -5.62
CA ASP A 98 9.59 2.39 -6.21
C ASP A 98 9.63 0.86 -6.32
N GLU A 99 9.20 0.12 -5.29
CA GLU A 99 9.13 -1.35 -5.33
C GLU A 99 8.09 -1.85 -6.34
N ALA A 100 6.92 -1.21 -6.39
CA ALA A 100 5.87 -1.56 -7.34
C ALA A 100 6.25 -1.28 -8.80
N LEU A 101 7.18 -0.34 -9.04
CA LEU A 101 7.70 0.02 -10.37
C LEU A 101 9.01 -0.70 -10.73
N SER A 102 9.77 -1.18 -9.74
CA SER A 102 11.06 -1.85 -9.95
C SER A 102 10.91 -3.28 -10.45
N ASP A 103 9.79 -3.92 -10.11
CA ASP A 103 9.44 -5.22 -10.65
C ASP A 103 8.75 -4.97 -12.00
N ASP A 104 9.25 -5.58 -13.07
CA ASP A 104 8.63 -5.63 -14.41
C ASP A 104 7.31 -6.45 -14.38
N ARG A 105 6.47 -6.24 -13.36
CA ARG A 105 5.22 -6.97 -13.04
C ARG A 105 4.10 -6.73 -14.03
N GLY A 106 4.45 -6.26 -15.23
CA GLY A 106 3.55 -5.72 -16.21
C GLY A 106 2.91 -4.46 -15.66
N CYS A 107 2.88 -3.42 -16.47
CA CYS A 107 1.71 -2.57 -16.44
C CYS A 107 0.69 -3.31 -17.34
N PRO A 108 -0.13 -4.27 -16.84
CA PRO A 108 -1.27 -4.68 -17.63
C PRO A 108 -2.06 -3.40 -17.83
N ALA A 109 -2.51 -3.14 -19.06
CA ALA A 109 -3.20 -1.90 -19.43
C ALA A 109 -4.52 -1.73 -18.63
N GLY A 110 -4.43 -1.31 -17.35
CA GLY A 110 -5.53 -1.32 -16.38
C GLY A 110 -5.09 -1.02 -14.94
N ASP A 111 -6.03 -1.10 -14.01
CA ASP A 111 -5.79 -0.91 -12.56
C ASP A 111 -4.98 -2.09 -12.00
N LEU A 112 -3.82 -1.81 -11.39
CA LEU A 112 -2.94 -2.82 -10.78
C LEU A 112 -3.17 -2.89 -9.27
N GLU A 113 -3.52 -4.06 -8.75
CA GLU A 113 -3.63 -4.33 -7.31
C GLU A 113 -2.50 -5.27 -6.86
N LEU A 114 -1.73 -4.86 -5.86
CA LEU A 114 -0.59 -5.62 -5.31
C LEU A 114 -0.81 -5.94 -3.83
N ASP A 115 -0.38 -7.13 -3.41
CA ASP A 115 -0.26 -7.45 -1.98
C ASP A 115 0.95 -6.75 -1.37
N GLY A 116 0.72 -5.96 -0.31
CA GLY A 116 1.72 -5.15 0.36
C GLY A 116 2.58 -5.88 1.39
N TRP A 117 2.11 -7.03 1.91
CA TRP A 117 2.85 -7.81 2.91
C TRP A 117 4.25 -8.27 2.48
N PRO A 118 4.46 -8.82 1.26
CA PRO A 118 5.80 -9.19 0.79
C PRO A 118 6.70 -7.97 0.55
N LEU A 119 6.11 -6.80 0.27
CA LEU A 119 6.87 -5.57 0.00
C LEU A 119 7.47 -4.94 1.26
N MET A 120 6.96 -5.28 2.46
CA MET A 120 7.38 -4.63 3.70
C MET A 120 8.89 -4.74 3.97
N GLY A 121 9.51 -5.88 3.65
CA GLY A 121 10.94 -6.07 3.85
C GLY A 121 11.78 -5.12 3.00
N ALA A 122 11.45 -5.02 1.71
CA ALA A 122 12.16 -4.13 0.80
C ALA A 122 11.91 -2.65 1.11
N VAL A 123 10.67 -2.29 1.48
CA VAL A 123 10.32 -0.93 1.90
C VAL A 123 11.10 -0.52 3.14
N LEU A 124 11.18 -1.38 4.15
CA LEU A 124 11.93 -1.08 5.38
C LEU A 124 13.43 -0.93 5.12
N SER A 125 14.00 -1.68 4.19
CA SER A 125 15.41 -1.51 3.79
C SER A 125 15.67 -0.18 3.06
N ARG A 126 14.64 0.45 2.48
CA ARG A 126 14.75 1.73 1.74
C ARG A 126 14.37 2.96 2.56
N VAL A 127 13.52 2.80 3.57
CA VAL A 127 13.13 3.90 4.45
C VAL A 127 14.16 3.95 5.57
N PRO A 128 15.02 4.98 5.67
CA PRO A 128 15.90 5.11 6.82
C PRO A 128 15.03 5.14 8.08
N GLY A 129 15.40 4.32 9.07
CA GLY A 129 14.76 4.31 10.39
C GLY A 129 14.68 5.73 10.97
N PRO A 130 13.74 6.01 11.89
CA PRO A 130 13.59 7.35 12.43
C PRO A 130 14.93 7.81 13.01
N ALA A 131 15.53 8.83 12.39
CA ALA A 131 16.60 9.60 13.00
C ALA A 131 16.05 10.41 14.18
#